data_AF-A0A4Q2S1D2-F1
#
_entry.id   AF-A0A4Q2S1D2-F1
#
_cell.length_a   1.000
_cell.length_b   1.000
_cell.length_c   1.000
_cell.angle_alpha   90.00
_cell.angle_beta   90.00
_cell.angle_gamma   90.00
#
_symmetry.space_group_name_H-M   'P 1'
#
loop_
_entity.id
_entity.type
_entity.pdbx_description
1 polymer ?
#
loop_
_entity_poly.entity_id
_entity_poly.type
_entity_poly.pdbx_seq_one_letter_code
_entity_poly.pdbx_strand_id
1 'polypeptide(L)'
;MGFGDLVQQAIHAGTGVPRLWTAATRAGLSASQAGEVLLISQAALKSAATHGRGVPGRTNALRHFMWQAVLTARFGREAATSIAAAQEVSSPNLKDSRVDAHNNAVGQDYGEAHASALASGSASDAVASLAPVALEKWESDELIWVKPH
;
A
#
# COMPACT_ATOMS: atom_id res chain seq x y z
N MET A 1 3.56 -25.49 0.20
CA MET A 1 4.09 -24.31 0.92
C MET A 1 5.44 -24.72 1.47
N GLY A 2 6.52 -24.22 0.88
CA GLY A 2 7.89 -24.68 1.14
C GLY A 2 8.59 -23.84 2.22
N PHE A 3 9.51 -24.45 2.95
CA PHE A 3 10.34 -23.81 3.99
C PHE A 3 11.05 -22.52 3.51
N GLY A 4 11.31 -22.39 2.20
CA GLY A 4 11.88 -21.19 1.57
C GLY A 4 10.95 -19.96 1.56
N ASP A 5 9.62 -20.15 1.49
CA ASP A 5 8.65 -19.04 1.54
C ASP A 5 8.61 -18.40 2.93
N LEU A 6 8.74 -19.20 3.98
CA LEU A 6 8.71 -18.72 5.37
C LEU A 6 9.95 -17.88 5.71
N VAL A 7 11.12 -18.26 5.19
CA VAL A 7 12.37 -17.49 5.37
C VAL A 7 12.33 -16.18 4.60
N GLN A 8 11.82 -16.18 3.37
CA GLN A 8 11.60 -14.96 2.58
C GLN A 8 10.59 -14.01 3.25
N GLN A 9 9.46 -14.53 3.76
CA GLN A 9 8.48 -13.74 4.51
C GLN A 9 9.06 -13.18 5.82
N ALA A 10 9.88 -13.94 6.54
CA ALA A 10 10.53 -13.49 7.77
C ALA A 10 11.59 -12.39 7.51
N ILE A 11 12.37 -12.50 6.43
CA ILE A 11 13.35 -11.47 6.03
C ILE A 11 12.65 -10.20 5.54
N HIS A 12 11.55 -10.35 4.78
CA HIS A 12 10.74 -9.22 4.30
C HIS A 12 10.02 -8.51 5.46
N ALA A 13 9.55 -9.26 6.47
CA ALA A 13 9.01 -8.70 7.71
C ALA A 13 10.10 -8.04 8.59
N GLY A 14 11.29 -8.65 8.69
CA GLY A 14 12.42 -8.18 9.49
C GLY A 14 13.07 -6.89 9.00
N THR A 15 12.93 -6.56 7.71
CA THR A 15 13.43 -5.30 7.12
C THR A 15 12.31 -4.31 6.78
N GLY A 16 11.11 -4.80 6.47
CA GLY A 16 9.95 -3.96 6.14
C GLY A 16 9.36 -3.22 7.34
N VAL A 17 9.22 -3.89 8.49
CA VAL A 17 8.59 -3.31 9.69
C VAL A 17 9.43 -2.17 10.29
N PRO A 18 10.74 -2.33 10.58
CA PRO A 18 11.55 -1.24 11.11
C PRO A 18 11.61 -0.03 10.17
N ARG A 19 11.59 -0.28 8.86
CA ARG A 19 11.65 0.77 7.84
C ARG A 19 10.36 1.57 7.74
N LEU A 20 9.20 0.91 7.67
CA LEU A 20 7.91 1.59 7.65
C LEU A 20 7.66 2.37 8.94
N TRP A 21 8.06 1.81 10.09
CA TRP A 21 8.05 2.52 11.36
C TRP A 21 8.90 3.79 11.30
N THR A 22 10.15 3.67 10.83
CA THR A 22 11.07 4.82 10.70
C THR A 22 10.56 5.86 9.70
N ALA A 23 9.93 5.42 8.60
CA ALA A 23 9.35 6.31 7.62
C ALA A 23 8.17 7.10 8.22
N ALA A 24 7.28 6.41 8.95
CA ALA A 24 6.17 7.02 9.65
C ALA A 24 6.64 8.07 10.69
N THR A 25 7.63 7.73 11.51
CA THR A 25 8.16 8.68 12.51
C THR A 25 8.87 9.87 11.88
N ARG A 26 9.62 9.67 10.79
CA ARG A 26 10.22 10.78 10.00
C ARG A 26 9.17 11.66 9.33
N ALA A 27 8.00 11.11 9.00
CA ALA A 27 6.85 11.86 8.52
C ALA A 27 6.10 12.62 9.64
N GLY A 28 6.62 12.61 10.87
CA GLY A 28 6.03 13.32 12.01
C GLY A 28 4.93 12.55 12.73
N LEU A 29 4.72 11.27 12.40
CA LEU A 29 3.72 10.44 13.08
C LEU A 29 4.21 9.99 14.46
N SER A 30 3.29 9.96 15.42
CA SER A 30 3.51 9.40 16.76
C SER A 30 3.72 7.88 16.72
N ALA A 31 4.17 7.29 17.82
CA ALA A 31 4.40 5.84 17.91
C ALA A 31 3.10 5.02 17.68
N SER A 32 1.96 5.49 18.15
CA SER A 32 0.67 4.81 17.91
C SER A 32 0.28 4.86 16.44
N GLN A 33 0.45 6.03 15.80
CA GLN A 33 0.19 6.20 14.36
C GLN A 33 1.17 5.39 13.50
N ALA A 34 2.45 5.31 13.88
CA ALA A 34 3.41 4.43 13.22
C ALA A 34 3.03 2.95 13.34
N GLY A 35 2.49 2.53 14.48
CA GLY A 35 1.90 1.20 14.65
C GLY A 35 0.70 0.97 13.71
N GLU A 36 -0.15 1.98 13.57
CA GLU A 36 -1.30 1.94 12.66
C GLU A 36 -0.89 1.85 11.19
N VAL A 37 0.18 2.54 10.76
CA VAL A 37 0.77 2.38 9.42
C VAL A 37 1.14 0.92 9.14
N LEU A 38 1.69 0.20 10.11
CA LEU A 38 2.03 -1.21 9.97
C LEU A 38 0.78 -2.09 9.79
N LEU A 39 -0.29 -1.81 10.56
CA LEU A 39 -1.56 -2.52 10.44
C LEU A 39 -2.22 -2.28 9.08
N ILE A 40 -2.24 -1.04 8.59
CA ILE A 40 -2.74 -0.70 7.26
C ILE A 40 -1.92 -1.42 6.18
N SER A 41 -0.59 -1.45 6.32
CA SER A 41 0.29 -2.13 5.36
C SER A 41 0.02 -3.64 5.30
N GLN A 42 -0.16 -4.28 6.46
CA GLN A 42 -0.52 -5.71 6.54
C GLN A 42 -1.91 -5.97 5.94
N ALA A 43 -2.90 -5.14 6.25
CA ALA A 43 -4.24 -5.26 5.72
C ALA A 43 -4.26 -5.13 4.18
N ALA A 44 -3.54 -4.13 3.64
CA ALA A 44 -3.42 -3.92 2.19
C ALA A 44 -2.76 -5.11 1.48
N LEU A 45 -1.68 -5.67 2.05
CA LEU A 45 -1.04 -6.88 1.55
C LEU A 45 -2.02 -8.06 1.50
N LYS A 46 -2.75 -8.31 2.59
CA LYS A 46 -3.71 -9.42 2.68
C LYS A 46 -4.88 -9.25 1.71
N SER A 47 -5.45 -8.06 1.65
CA SER A 47 -6.56 -7.74 0.75
C SER A 47 -6.13 -7.90 -0.71
N ALA A 48 -4.99 -7.31 -1.09
CA ALA A 48 -4.47 -7.41 -2.44
C ALA A 48 -4.13 -8.85 -2.85
N ALA A 49 -3.54 -9.65 -1.95
CA ALA A 49 -3.27 -11.06 -2.22
C ALA A 49 -4.56 -11.90 -2.43
N THR A 50 -5.66 -11.48 -1.80
CA THR A 50 -6.97 -12.13 -1.93
C THR A 50 -7.64 -11.77 -3.25
N HIS A 51 -7.62 -10.48 -3.62
CA HIS A 51 -8.38 -9.96 -4.78
C HIS A 51 -7.57 -9.86 -6.07
N GLY A 52 -6.24 -9.84 -6.01
CA GLY A 52 -5.35 -9.70 -7.17
C GLY A 52 -4.84 -11.01 -7.76
N ARG A 53 -5.17 -12.16 -7.18
CA ARG A 53 -4.62 -13.47 -7.57
C ARG A 53 -4.98 -13.84 -9.02
N GLY A 54 -4.01 -14.39 -9.75
CA GLY A 54 -4.22 -14.98 -11.07
C GLY A 54 -4.10 -14.00 -12.24
N VAL A 55 -3.93 -12.70 -11.97
CA VAL A 55 -3.73 -11.67 -13.00
C VAL A 55 -2.39 -10.98 -12.76
N PRO A 56 -1.47 -11.00 -13.76
CA PRO A 56 -0.18 -10.31 -13.65
C PRO A 56 -0.34 -8.83 -13.27
N GLY A 57 0.49 -8.34 -12.35
CA GLY A 57 0.51 -6.94 -11.91
C GLY A 57 -0.63 -6.51 -10.97
N ARG A 58 -1.80 -7.16 -11.02
CA ARG A 58 -3.00 -6.75 -10.28
C ARG A 58 -2.79 -6.69 -8.77
N THR A 59 -2.18 -7.70 -8.16
CA THR A 59 -1.88 -7.70 -6.72
C THR A 59 -1.06 -6.49 -6.29
N ASN A 60 -0.04 -6.10 -7.07
CA ASN A 60 0.79 -4.96 -6.69
C ASN A 60 0.02 -3.64 -6.84
N ALA A 61 -0.68 -3.48 -7.96
CA ALA A 61 -1.46 -2.28 -8.24
C ALA A 61 -2.55 -2.01 -7.19
N LEU A 62 -3.33 -3.04 -6.86
CA LEU A 62 -4.35 -2.99 -5.80
C LEU A 62 -3.75 -2.66 -4.44
N ARG A 63 -2.60 -3.28 -4.10
CA ARG A 63 -1.91 -3.01 -2.83
C ARG A 63 -1.53 -1.54 -2.70
N HIS A 64 -0.87 -0.97 -3.71
CA HIS A 64 -0.41 0.42 -3.70
C HIS A 64 -1.56 1.41 -3.60
N PHE A 65 -2.62 1.20 -4.38
CA PHE A 65 -3.84 2.00 -4.32
C PHE A 65 -4.47 1.99 -2.92
N MET A 66 -4.82 0.81 -2.39
CA MET A 66 -5.52 0.70 -1.11
C MET A 66 -4.68 1.23 0.06
N TRP A 67 -3.38 0.92 0.04
CA TRP A 67 -2.45 1.37 1.07
C TRP A 67 -2.38 2.90 1.12
N GLN A 68 -2.18 3.55 -0.03
CA GLN A 68 -2.05 5.01 -0.08
C GLN A 68 -3.37 5.74 0.14
N ALA A 69 -4.50 5.18 -0.26
CA ALA A 69 -5.82 5.75 0.04
C ALA A 69 -6.07 5.84 1.55
N VAL A 70 -5.84 4.76 2.29
CA VAL A 70 -6.06 4.76 3.75
C VAL A 70 -5.02 5.62 4.49
N LEU A 71 -3.74 5.56 4.10
CA LEU A 71 -2.71 6.42 4.70
C LEU A 71 -3.03 7.91 4.50
N THR A 72 -3.48 8.28 3.30
CA THR A 72 -3.83 9.67 2.98
C THR A 72 -5.04 10.15 3.76
N ALA A 73 -6.09 9.31 3.84
CA ALA A 73 -7.28 9.64 4.61
C ALA A 73 -7.00 9.82 6.11
N ARG A 74 -6.08 9.04 6.69
CA ARG A 74 -5.81 9.04 8.14
C ARG A 74 -4.71 10.02 8.57
N PHE A 75 -3.72 10.21 7.73
CA PHE A 75 -2.49 10.94 8.10
C PHE A 75 -2.18 12.11 7.16
N GLY A 76 -2.99 12.32 6.12
CA GLY A 76 -2.78 13.35 5.10
C GLY A 76 -1.80 12.91 4.01
N ARG A 77 -1.90 13.59 2.85
CA ARG A 77 -1.10 13.28 1.66
C ARG A 77 0.39 13.41 1.88
N GLU A 78 0.83 14.41 2.65
CA GLU A 78 2.25 14.63 2.91
C GLU A 78 2.89 13.42 3.61
N ALA A 79 2.25 12.93 4.69
CA ALA A 79 2.72 11.75 5.41
C ALA A 79 2.67 10.50 4.52
N ALA A 80 1.58 10.29 3.79
CA ALA A 80 1.44 9.14 2.88
C ALA A 80 2.53 9.12 1.79
N THR A 81 2.84 10.29 1.21
CA THR A 81 3.89 10.47 0.20
C THR A 81 5.28 10.22 0.77
N SER A 82 5.58 10.75 1.96
CA SER A 82 6.86 10.53 2.64
C SER A 82 7.08 9.03 2.94
N ILE A 83 6.03 8.35 3.41
CA ILE A 83 6.06 6.91 3.67
C ILE A 83 6.23 6.11 2.37
N ALA A 84 5.54 6.49 1.30
CA ALA A 84 5.70 5.86 -0.02
C ALA A 84 7.14 5.99 -0.54
N ALA A 85 7.71 7.20 -0.49
CA ALA A 85 9.08 7.46 -0.95
C ALA A 85 10.12 6.63 -0.19
N ALA A 86 9.97 6.48 1.13
CA ALA A 86 10.84 5.61 1.92
C ALA A 86 10.71 4.12 1.54
N GLN A 87 9.56 3.72 0.96
CA GLN A 87 9.34 2.37 0.46
C GLN A 87 10.10 2.13 -0.86
N GLU A 88 10.15 3.14 -1.74
CA GLU A 88 10.77 3.11 -3.08
C GLU A 88 12.30 3.17 -3.10
N VAL A 89 12.96 3.80 -2.11
CA VAL A 89 14.44 3.97 -2.06
C VAL A 89 15.21 2.63 -2.10
N SER A 90 14.54 1.52 -1.85
CA SER A 90 15.13 0.17 -1.84
C SER A 90 14.74 -0.67 -3.06
N SER A 91 13.95 -0.15 -4.00
CA SER A 91 13.57 -0.88 -5.21
C SER A 91 14.72 -0.87 -6.22
N PRO A 92 15.27 -2.05 -6.61
CA PRO A 92 16.36 -2.12 -7.58
C PRO A 92 15.90 -1.84 -9.03
N ASN A 93 14.60 -1.64 -9.29
CA ASN A 93 14.06 -1.47 -10.64
C ASN A 93 13.27 -0.14 -10.80
N LEU A 94 13.88 0.82 -11.51
CA LEU A 94 13.30 2.15 -11.76
C LEU A 94 11.98 2.14 -12.55
N LYS A 95 11.73 1.12 -13.39
CA LYS A 95 10.46 1.01 -14.15
C LYS A 95 9.31 0.61 -13.24
N ASP A 96 9.57 -0.27 -12.27
CA ASP A 96 8.57 -0.70 -11.29
C ASP A 96 8.18 0.49 -10.39
N SER A 97 9.15 1.34 -10.02
CA SER A 97 8.88 2.52 -9.18
C SER A 97 7.97 3.59 -9.82
N ARG A 98 7.90 3.72 -11.15
CA ARG A 98 6.97 4.67 -11.80
C ARG A 98 5.53 4.18 -11.75
N VAL A 99 5.32 2.88 -11.94
CA VAL A 99 4.01 2.25 -11.85
C VAL A 99 3.48 2.32 -10.42
N ASP A 100 4.34 2.04 -9.45
CA ASP A 100 3.97 2.09 -8.04
C ASP A 100 3.69 3.53 -7.61
N ALA A 101 4.47 4.51 -8.07
CA ALA A 101 4.19 5.94 -7.84
C ALA A 101 2.84 6.39 -8.44
N HIS A 102 2.49 5.92 -9.64
CA HIS A 102 1.18 6.22 -10.25
C HIS A 102 0.03 5.64 -9.42
N ASN A 103 0.08 4.34 -9.10
CA ASN A 103 -0.95 3.67 -8.32
C ASN A 103 -1.06 4.26 -6.91
N ASN A 104 0.06 4.68 -6.33
CA ASN A 104 0.11 5.44 -5.09
C ASN A 104 -0.66 6.76 -5.23
N ALA A 105 -0.40 7.56 -6.27
CA ALA A 105 -1.06 8.84 -6.50
C ALA A 105 -2.58 8.68 -6.67
N VAL A 106 -3.03 7.69 -7.46
CA VAL A 106 -4.47 7.37 -7.59
C VAL A 106 -5.10 7.02 -6.23
N GLY A 107 -4.36 6.27 -5.40
CA GLY A 107 -4.76 5.98 -4.03
C GLY A 107 -4.90 7.25 -3.19
N GLN A 108 -3.90 8.13 -3.22
CA GLN A 108 -3.91 9.39 -2.47
C GLN A 108 -5.08 10.29 -2.86
N ASP A 109 -5.33 10.46 -4.15
CA ASP A 109 -6.45 11.27 -4.67
C ASP A 109 -7.79 10.71 -4.16
N TYR A 110 -7.97 9.40 -4.22
CA TYR A 110 -9.17 8.75 -3.68
C TYR A 110 -9.28 8.94 -2.16
N GLY A 111 -8.16 8.79 -1.45
CA GLY A 111 -8.07 8.92 0.00
C GLY A 111 -8.46 10.32 0.50
N GLU A 112 -8.03 11.38 -0.18
CA GLU A 112 -8.44 12.75 0.13
C GLU A 112 -9.93 12.97 -0.13
N ALA A 113 -10.43 12.52 -1.29
CA ALA A 113 -11.83 12.68 -1.66
C ALA A 113 -12.79 11.93 -0.71
N HIS A 114 -12.34 10.84 -0.08
CA HIS A 114 -13.15 9.97 0.78
C HIS A 114 -12.63 9.89 2.22
N ALA A 115 -11.91 10.92 2.67
CA ALA A 115 -11.22 10.89 3.96
C ALA A 115 -12.14 10.56 5.14
N SER A 116 -13.35 11.14 5.16
CA SER A 116 -14.33 10.89 6.22
C SER A 116 -14.75 9.42 6.35
N ALA A 117 -14.87 8.71 5.22
CA ALA A 117 -15.26 7.31 5.19
C ALA A 117 -14.10 6.38 5.62
N LEU A 118 -12.86 6.74 5.25
CA LEU A 118 -11.67 5.89 5.47
C LEU A 118 -10.93 6.17 6.79
N ALA A 119 -11.17 7.33 7.41
CA ALA A 119 -10.51 7.75 8.64
C ALA A 119 -11.00 7.00 9.89
N SER A 120 -12.19 6.39 9.82
CA SER A 120 -12.82 5.71 10.98
C SER A 120 -12.66 4.19 10.93
N GLY A 121 -12.89 3.54 12.07
CA GLY A 121 -12.89 2.08 12.19
C GLY A 121 -11.50 1.42 12.08
N SER A 122 -11.50 0.10 12.00
CA SER A 122 -10.25 -0.67 11.95
C SER A 122 -9.54 -0.49 10.59
N ALA A 123 -8.21 -0.61 10.58
CA ALA A 123 -7.42 -0.58 9.35
C ALA A 123 -7.86 -1.67 8.36
N SER A 124 -8.22 -2.85 8.87
CA SER A 124 -8.69 -3.98 8.05
C SER A 124 -10.00 -3.66 7.35
N ASP A 125 -10.96 -3.04 8.05
CA ASP A 125 -12.27 -2.70 7.47
C ASP A 125 -12.13 -1.59 6.42
N ALA A 126 -11.32 -0.56 6.71
CA ALA A 126 -11.05 0.53 5.78
C ALA A 126 -10.34 0.05 4.50
N VAL A 127 -9.43 -0.90 4.60
CA VAL A 127 -8.80 -1.52 3.42
C VAL A 127 -9.78 -2.44 2.69
N ALA A 128 -10.56 -3.25 3.41
CA ALA A 128 -11.50 -4.18 2.80
C ALA A 128 -12.59 -3.45 2.00
N SER A 129 -13.05 -2.29 2.48
CA SER A 129 -14.03 -1.47 1.75
C SER A 129 -13.49 -0.91 0.43
N LEU A 130 -12.17 -0.80 0.28
CA LEU A 130 -11.53 -0.33 -0.96
C LEU A 130 -11.31 -1.44 -2.00
N ALA A 131 -11.45 -2.72 -1.65
CA ALA A 131 -11.26 -3.82 -2.60
C ALA A 131 -12.13 -3.72 -3.87
N PRO A 132 -13.47 -3.49 -3.79
CA PRO A 132 -14.29 -3.33 -4.99
C PRO A 132 -13.87 -2.11 -5.84
N VAL A 133 -13.50 -1.00 -5.19
CA VAL A 133 -13.04 0.23 -5.89
C VAL A 133 -11.71 -0.01 -6.60
N ALA A 134 -10.78 -0.70 -5.94
CA ALA A 134 -9.48 -1.03 -6.51
C ALA A 134 -9.62 -1.94 -7.72
N LEU A 135 -10.58 -2.87 -7.69
CA LEU A 135 -10.92 -3.72 -8.84
C LEU A 135 -11.55 -2.90 -9.96
N GLU A 136 -12.50 -2.01 -9.67
CA GLU A 136 -13.09 -1.13 -10.68
C GLU A 136 -12.03 -0.28 -11.39
N LYS A 137 -11.12 0.35 -10.62
CA LYS A 137 -10.01 1.15 -11.17
C LYS A 137 -8.99 0.32 -11.94
N TRP A 138 -8.84 -0.96 -11.60
CA TRP A 138 -8.05 -1.89 -12.41
C TRP A 138 -8.73 -2.19 -13.75
N GLU A 139 -10.03 -2.51 -13.73
CA GLU A 139 -10.78 -2.85 -14.95
C GLU A 139 -10.94 -1.64 -15.89
N SER A 140 -10.84 -0.41 -15.38
CA SER A 140 -10.86 0.83 -16.17
C SER A 140 -9.48 1.31 -16.64
N ASP A 141 -8.41 0.52 -16.44
CA ASP A 141 -7.01 0.88 -16.74
C ASP A 141 -6.50 2.13 -16.00
N GLU A 142 -7.19 2.59 -14.94
CA GLU A 142 -6.72 3.69 -14.09
C GLU A 142 -5.57 3.25 -13.19
N LEU A 143 -5.58 2.00 -12.73
CA LEU A 143 -4.42 1.35 -12.12
C LEU A 143 -3.58 0.66 -13.18
N ILE A 144 -2.27 0.92 -13.16
CA ILE A 144 -1.35 0.45 -14.19
C ILE A 144 -0.39 -0.62 -13.65
N TRP A 145 0.23 -1.36 -14.57
CA TRP A 145 1.23 -2.38 -14.25
C TRP A 145 2.26 -2.53 -15.38
N VAL A 146 3.43 -3.11 -15.05
CA VAL A 146 4.47 -3.39 -16.04
C VAL A 146 4.14 -4.68 -16.80
N LYS A 147 3.83 -4.56 -18.10
CA LYS A 147 3.61 -5.72 -18.98
C LYS A 147 4.96 -6.42 -19.25
N PRO A 148 5.10 -7.74 -19.02
CA PRO A 148 6.28 -8.48 -19.46
C PRO A 148 6.35 -8.45 -20.98
N HIS A 149 7.54 -8.13 -21.51
CA HIS A 149 7.86 -8.18 -22.93
C HIS A 149 8.06 -9.62 -23.40
#